data_AF-A0AAP0M3N7-F1
#
_entry.id   AF-A0AAP0M3N7-F1
#
_cell.length_a   1.000
_cell.length_b   1.000
_cell.length_c   1.000
_cell.angle_alpha   90.00
_cell.angle_beta   90.00
_cell.angle_gamma   90.00
#
_symmetry.space_group_name_H-M   'P 1'
#
loop_
_entity.id
_entity.type
_entity.pdbx_description
1 polymer ?
#
loop_
_entity_poly.entity_id
_entity_poly.type
_entity_poly.pdbx_seq_one_letter_code
_entity_poly.pdbx_strand_id
1 'polypeptide(L)'
;MASTKLLTFFFPASLLLLSISPFGSSENVTVSVYYETLCPYCADFIVNHLVKLFQKGLNSIVNLRMIPWGNSMMQPDGTFVCQHGPGECLLNTIEACTISIYPDVVQHFSFIHCVERLALEKRQAEWINCFELTKLGRVPIDCYRNGLGKLLEQKYATETAQLKPPHRFVPWDFMNFANHVCKAYKGTRVPEACRSLPNNIPVNAETTSSVCYTALKIFFACLLFSFTSPSHVAASYTQLDGSEASLPAKPGNVNLSVYYETLSPTCSNFIVKNLEGVFNNDLISIINLRLVPWGDGNISKSNNAFICKHGPDECLLNEVEACAINVLKNVNKYYGFIYCIEFLAIEGRHKDWQTCFNTLGLPAKPVLDCYKSGNGTKLLLQHAYETSHLIPPHTILPWVLVNNQAIRNDYENFAAYACRAYKGNVVPNACKLPSPRINSAKKYASVIFLCLSIHFKNLERKHWMDLLNFVKYVCKAYKGSYVPEACKPLPPAARSNNADKARDLDII
;
A
#
# COMPACT_ATOMS: atom_id res chain seq x y z
N MET A 1 87.80 13.50 46.53
CA MET A 1 87.63 12.07 46.19
C MET A 1 86.15 11.79 46.02
N ALA A 2 85.79 11.21 44.88
CA ALA A 2 84.43 10.98 44.44
C ALA A 2 83.72 9.91 45.29
N SER A 3 82.42 10.08 45.53
CA SER A 3 81.52 8.98 45.82
C SER A 3 80.14 9.28 45.23
N THR A 4 79.88 8.62 44.11
CA THR A 4 78.58 8.47 43.46
C THR A 4 77.55 7.93 44.45
N LYS A 5 76.40 8.60 44.59
CA LYS A 5 75.17 8.00 45.12
C LYS A 5 74.03 8.22 44.13
N LEU A 6 73.49 7.08 43.70
CA LEU A 6 72.42 6.86 42.75
C LEU A 6 71.10 7.41 43.34
N LEU A 7 70.44 8.33 42.64
CA LEU A 7 69.08 8.77 42.93
C LEU A 7 68.21 8.44 41.72
N THR A 8 67.50 7.32 41.82
CA THR A 8 66.49 6.87 40.86
C THR A 8 65.25 7.75 40.95
N PHE A 9 65.03 8.61 39.95
CA PHE A 9 63.78 9.34 39.77
C PHE A 9 62.79 8.51 38.95
N PHE A 10 61.65 8.18 39.55
CA PHE A 10 60.49 7.58 38.88
C PHE A 10 59.84 8.61 37.95
N PHE A 11 59.85 8.35 36.64
CA PHE A 11 58.95 9.02 35.69
C PHE A 11 57.62 8.26 35.64
N PRO A 12 56.47 8.87 35.96
CA PRO A 12 55.19 8.23 35.72
C PRO A 12 54.91 8.27 34.20
N ALA A 13 54.93 7.10 33.57
CA ALA A 13 54.49 6.93 32.20
C ALA A 13 52.98 7.26 32.13
N SER A 14 52.65 8.38 31.50
CA SER A 14 51.27 8.73 31.16
C SER A 14 50.77 7.72 30.13
N LEU A 15 49.98 6.74 30.60
CA LEU A 15 49.25 5.82 29.74
C LEU A 15 48.21 6.62 28.95
N LEU A 16 48.47 6.87 27.67
CA LEU A 16 47.43 7.26 26.71
C LEU A 16 46.48 6.06 26.54
N LEU A 17 45.42 6.02 27.34
CA LEU A 17 44.26 5.16 27.09
C LEU A 17 43.53 5.71 25.86
N LEU A 18 43.90 5.23 24.68
CA LEU A 18 43.02 5.27 23.51
C LEU A 18 41.78 4.46 23.85
N SER A 19 40.74 5.16 24.29
CA SER A 19 39.38 4.64 24.38
C SER A 19 38.90 4.30 22.97
N ILE A 20 39.20 3.08 22.51
CA ILE A 20 38.52 2.48 21.38
C ILE A 20 37.08 2.25 21.87
N SER A 21 36.20 3.19 21.53
CA SER A 21 34.76 2.99 21.65
C SER A 21 34.43 1.63 21.01
N PRO A 22 33.66 0.74 21.67
CA PRO A 22 33.20 -0.45 21.01
C PRO A 22 32.38 0.02 19.81
N PHE A 23 32.86 -0.28 18.61
CA PHE A 23 32.04 -0.20 17.41
C PHE A 23 30.79 -1.02 17.71
N GLY A 24 29.65 -0.34 17.89
CA GLY A 24 28.39 -0.99 18.15
C GLY A 24 28.16 -2.04 17.08
N SER A 25 28.12 -3.31 17.51
CA SER A 25 27.70 -4.42 16.67
C SER A 25 26.29 -4.11 16.20
N SER A 26 26.15 -3.74 14.93
CA SER A 26 24.85 -3.60 14.31
C SER A 26 24.18 -4.96 14.27
N GLU A 27 23.05 -5.12 14.96
CA GLU A 27 22.22 -6.31 14.82
C GLU A 27 21.61 -6.38 13.41
N ASN A 28 21.72 -7.55 12.77
CA ASN A 28 21.06 -7.83 11.50
C ASN A 28 19.53 -7.82 11.69
N VAL A 29 18.81 -7.42 10.64
CA VAL A 29 17.33 -7.45 10.65
C VAL A 29 16.87 -8.90 10.52
N THR A 30 16.12 -9.41 11.48
CA THR A 30 15.52 -10.75 11.36
C THR A 30 14.27 -10.70 10.52
N VAL A 31 14.21 -11.51 9.46
CA VAL A 31 13.06 -11.68 8.58
C VAL A 31 12.62 -13.14 8.72
N SER A 32 11.38 -13.38 9.15
CA SER A 32 10.85 -14.74 9.35
C SER A 32 9.71 -14.98 8.39
N VAL A 33 9.91 -15.93 7.48
CA VAL A 33 8.93 -16.30 6.45
C VAL A 33 8.23 -17.57 6.88
N TYR A 34 6.94 -17.47 7.23
CA TYR A 34 6.08 -18.61 7.50
C TYR A 34 5.32 -18.95 6.23
N TYR A 35 5.49 -20.17 5.75
CA TYR A 35 4.98 -20.62 4.46
C TYR A 35 4.65 -22.11 4.51
N GLU A 36 3.98 -22.60 3.47
CA GLU A 36 3.75 -24.02 3.26
C GLU A 36 4.11 -24.37 1.82
N THR A 37 4.69 -25.54 1.63
CA THR A 37 5.00 -26.06 0.30
C THR A 37 3.72 -26.37 -0.46
N LEU A 38 3.78 -26.36 -1.80
CA LEU A 38 2.60 -26.52 -2.68
C LEU A 38 1.54 -25.42 -2.59
N CYS A 39 1.68 -24.42 -1.71
CA CYS A 39 0.90 -23.19 -1.78
C CYS A 39 1.46 -22.28 -2.90
N PRO A 40 0.68 -21.96 -3.94
CA PRO A 40 1.17 -21.19 -5.08
C PRO A 40 1.67 -19.79 -4.70
N TYR A 41 1.09 -19.16 -3.68
CA TYR A 41 1.53 -17.86 -3.19
C TYR A 41 2.85 -17.92 -2.44
N CYS A 42 3.05 -18.97 -1.64
CA CYS A 42 4.31 -19.20 -0.93
C CYS A 42 5.42 -19.44 -1.95
N ALA A 43 5.14 -20.29 -2.93
CA ALA A 43 6.06 -20.63 -4.00
C ALA A 43 6.43 -19.39 -4.83
N ASP A 44 5.45 -18.60 -5.28
CA ASP A 44 5.69 -17.35 -6.01
C ASP A 44 6.51 -16.35 -5.20
N PHE A 45 6.13 -16.13 -3.94
CA PHE A 45 6.88 -15.23 -3.07
C PHE A 45 8.34 -15.68 -2.93
N ILE A 46 8.59 -16.96 -2.65
CA ILE A 46 9.95 -17.49 -2.50
C ILE A 46 10.74 -17.35 -3.80
N VAL A 47 10.15 -17.76 -4.92
CA VAL A 47 10.80 -17.86 -6.22
C VAL A 47 11.06 -16.49 -6.85
N ASN A 48 10.08 -15.59 -6.79
CA ASN A 48 10.07 -14.33 -7.55
C ASN A 48 10.31 -13.08 -6.68
N HIS A 49 10.10 -13.17 -5.36
CA HIS A 49 10.25 -12.02 -4.46
C HIS A 49 11.42 -12.21 -3.49
N LEU A 50 11.41 -13.24 -2.65
CA LEU A 50 12.41 -13.48 -1.61
C LEU A 50 13.80 -13.72 -2.18
N VAL A 51 13.93 -14.34 -3.36
CA VAL A 51 15.21 -14.52 -4.06
C VAL A 51 16.00 -13.20 -4.23
N LYS A 52 15.29 -12.07 -4.30
CA LYS A 52 15.91 -10.73 -4.42
C LYS A 52 16.73 -10.36 -3.18
N LEU A 53 16.57 -11.07 -2.06
CA LEU A 53 17.38 -10.90 -0.85
C LEU A 53 18.86 -11.17 -1.12
N PHE A 54 19.15 -12.14 -1.99
CA PHE A 54 20.51 -12.54 -2.33
C PHE A 54 21.12 -11.65 -3.42
N GLN A 55 20.38 -10.64 -3.89
CA GLN A 55 20.86 -9.66 -4.86
C GLN A 55 21.36 -8.40 -4.16
N LYS A 56 22.39 -7.77 -4.73
CA LYS A 56 22.92 -6.46 -4.29
C LYS A 56 23.27 -6.37 -2.78
N GLY A 57 23.66 -7.51 -2.21
CA GLY A 57 24.19 -7.63 -0.85
C GLY A 57 23.18 -7.47 0.28
N LEU A 58 21.87 -7.49 0.03
CA LEU A 58 20.85 -7.29 1.08
C LEU A 58 20.89 -8.41 2.14
N ASN A 59 21.22 -9.64 1.75
CA ASN A 59 21.44 -10.77 2.65
C ASN A 59 22.52 -10.51 3.73
N SER A 60 23.48 -9.61 3.49
CA SER A 60 24.55 -9.32 4.46
C SER A 60 24.05 -8.65 5.75
N ILE A 61 22.85 -8.07 5.72
CA ILE A 61 22.23 -7.36 6.84
C ILE A 61 20.95 -8.03 7.34
N VAL A 62 20.63 -9.23 6.83
CA VAL A 62 19.40 -9.96 7.14
C VAL A 62 19.74 -11.30 7.79
N ASN A 63 19.04 -11.59 8.88
CA ASN A 63 18.93 -12.93 9.44
C ASN A 63 17.62 -13.55 8.94
N LEU A 64 17.67 -14.30 7.84
CA LEU A 64 16.49 -14.93 7.25
C LEU A 64 16.18 -16.23 8.00
N ARG A 65 14.94 -16.36 8.46
CA ARG A 65 14.37 -17.59 9.01
C ARG A 65 13.25 -18.07 8.11
N MET A 66 13.30 -19.34 7.73
CA MET A 66 12.27 -20.01 6.95
C MET A 66 11.55 -21.02 7.84
N ILE A 67 10.21 -20.98 7.83
CA ILE A 67 9.35 -21.79 8.68
C ILE A 67 8.32 -22.51 7.79
N PRO A 68 8.65 -23.69 7.24
CA PRO A 68 7.74 -24.51 6.45
C PRO A 68 6.74 -25.24 7.37
N TRP A 69 5.56 -24.65 7.52
CA TRP A 69 4.43 -25.22 8.27
C TRP A 69 3.11 -24.62 7.76
N GLY A 70 3.05 -23.29 7.74
CA GLY A 70 1.91 -22.52 7.27
C GLY A 70 0.59 -22.83 7.99
N ASN A 71 -0.43 -23.18 7.22
CA ASN A 71 -1.79 -23.49 7.67
C ASN A 71 -1.96 -24.97 8.06
N SER A 72 -0.87 -25.75 8.13
CA SER A 72 -0.92 -27.14 8.56
C SER A 72 -1.48 -27.28 9.97
N MET A 73 -2.20 -28.38 10.21
CA MET A 73 -2.80 -28.71 11.49
C MET A 73 -2.17 -29.97 12.07
N MET A 74 -1.85 -29.93 13.36
CA MET A 74 -1.40 -31.10 14.11
C MET A 74 -2.58 -31.77 14.81
N GLN A 75 -2.78 -33.06 14.54
CA GLN A 75 -3.82 -33.87 15.16
C GLN A 75 -3.39 -34.38 16.56
N PRO A 76 -4.33 -34.80 17.41
CA PRO A 76 -4.03 -35.32 18.75
C PRO A 76 -3.11 -36.56 18.76
N ASP A 77 -3.14 -37.37 17.71
CA ASP A 77 -2.28 -38.54 17.52
C ASP A 77 -0.86 -38.16 17.01
N GLY A 78 -0.60 -36.86 16.84
CA GLY A 78 0.65 -36.32 16.35
C GLY A 78 0.85 -36.49 14.84
N THR A 79 -0.20 -36.78 14.07
CA THR A 79 -0.16 -36.71 12.60
C THR A 79 -0.39 -35.27 12.12
N PHE A 80 0.12 -34.95 10.92
CA PHE A 80 -0.04 -33.64 10.31
C PHE A 80 -1.07 -33.69 9.19
N VAL A 81 -1.94 -32.69 9.14
CA VAL A 81 -2.92 -32.49 8.08
C VAL A 81 -2.59 -31.17 7.39
N CYS A 82 -2.21 -31.28 6.13
CA CYS A 82 -1.79 -30.20 5.27
C CYS A 82 -2.89 -29.83 4.27
N GLN A 83 -2.95 -28.57 3.83
CA GLN A 83 -4.07 -28.08 3.02
C GLN A 83 -4.06 -28.66 1.58
N HIS A 84 -2.86 -28.89 1.03
CA HIS A 84 -2.64 -29.46 -0.29
C HIS A 84 -2.30 -30.95 -0.25
N GLY A 85 -2.64 -31.63 0.87
CA GLY A 85 -2.54 -33.07 1.03
C GLY A 85 -1.15 -33.59 1.44
N PRO A 86 -0.92 -34.91 1.36
CA PRO A 86 0.28 -35.55 1.93
C PRO A 86 1.60 -35.11 1.28
N GLY A 87 1.56 -34.64 0.03
CA GLY A 87 2.73 -34.11 -0.67
C GLY A 87 3.26 -32.82 -0.04
N GLU A 88 2.37 -31.94 0.42
CA GLU A 88 2.75 -30.73 1.17
C GLU A 88 3.39 -31.12 2.50
N CYS A 89 2.77 -32.03 3.27
CA CYS A 89 3.36 -32.46 4.54
C CYS A 89 4.75 -33.06 4.34
N LEU A 90 4.93 -33.92 3.32
CA LEU A 90 6.24 -34.48 2.98
C LEU A 90 7.27 -33.38 2.70
N LEU A 91 6.93 -32.40 1.86
CA LEU A 91 7.85 -31.36 1.45
C LEU A 91 8.11 -30.34 2.57
N ASN A 92 7.12 -30.00 3.40
CA ASN A 92 7.30 -29.21 4.62
C ASN A 92 8.34 -29.86 5.54
N THR A 93 8.22 -31.18 5.81
CA THR A 93 9.21 -31.90 6.62
C THR A 93 10.59 -31.91 5.96
N ILE A 94 10.67 -32.13 4.64
CA ILE A 94 11.95 -32.18 3.91
C ILE A 94 12.65 -30.81 3.94
N GLU A 95 11.93 -29.72 3.76
CA GLU A 95 12.49 -28.37 3.85
C GLU A 95 12.91 -28.03 5.28
N ALA A 96 12.13 -28.42 6.29
CA ALA A 96 12.52 -28.32 7.70
C ALA A 96 13.84 -29.06 7.99
N CYS A 97 13.96 -30.30 7.49
CA CYS A 97 15.20 -31.08 7.57
C CYS A 97 16.35 -30.40 6.82
N THR A 98 16.10 -29.82 5.64
CA THR A 98 17.11 -29.13 4.85
C THR A 98 17.65 -27.90 5.57
N ILE A 99 16.77 -27.09 6.19
CA ILE A 99 17.16 -25.94 7.02
C ILE A 99 18.01 -26.38 8.21
N SER A 100 17.64 -27.49 8.86
CA SER A 100 18.38 -28.00 10.02
C SER A 100 19.75 -28.60 9.66
N ILE A 101 19.86 -29.28 8.52
CA ILE A 101 21.09 -29.96 8.08
C ILE A 101 22.07 -28.98 7.41
N TYR A 102 21.54 -28.02 6.64
CA TYR A 102 22.30 -26.98 5.95
C TYR A 102 22.00 -25.61 6.58
N PRO A 103 22.58 -25.28 7.75
CA PRO A 103 22.27 -24.04 8.46
C PRO A 103 22.74 -22.77 7.73
N ASP A 104 23.63 -22.91 6.73
CA ASP A 104 23.97 -21.81 5.84
C ASP A 104 22.75 -21.43 4.97
N VAL A 105 22.37 -20.16 5.05
CA VAL A 105 21.17 -19.63 4.41
C VAL A 105 21.19 -19.75 2.89
N VAL A 106 22.36 -19.60 2.26
CA VAL A 106 22.46 -19.70 0.80
C VAL A 106 22.23 -21.15 0.37
N GLN A 107 22.78 -22.11 1.11
CA GLN A 107 22.60 -23.53 0.83
C GLN A 107 21.13 -23.96 0.96
N HIS A 108 20.51 -23.83 2.14
CA HIS A 108 19.13 -24.31 2.29
C HIS A 108 18.14 -23.51 1.43
N PHE A 109 18.34 -22.19 1.26
CA PHE A 109 17.48 -21.40 0.39
C PHE A 109 17.55 -21.86 -1.06
N SER A 110 18.74 -22.22 -1.58
CA SER A 110 18.87 -22.69 -2.96
C SER A 110 18.05 -23.96 -3.23
N PHE A 111 17.96 -24.86 -2.24
CA PHE A 111 17.13 -26.06 -2.32
C PHE A 111 15.64 -25.73 -2.26
N ILE A 112 15.23 -24.93 -1.27
CA ILE A 112 13.83 -24.50 -1.11
C ILE A 112 13.35 -23.77 -2.36
N HIS A 113 14.14 -22.82 -2.89
CA HIS A 113 13.85 -22.11 -4.15
C HIS A 113 13.65 -23.08 -5.33
N CYS A 114 14.46 -24.13 -5.43
CA CYS A 114 14.30 -25.16 -6.46
C CYS A 114 12.99 -25.94 -6.30
N VAL A 115 12.67 -26.39 -5.09
CA VAL A 115 11.45 -27.16 -4.80
C VAL A 115 10.20 -26.31 -5.07
N GLU A 116 10.19 -25.07 -4.60
CA GLU A 116 9.08 -24.14 -4.80
C GLU A 116 8.89 -23.78 -6.28
N ARG A 117 9.97 -23.65 -7.05
CA ARG A 117 9.87 -23.49 -8.51
C ARG A 117 9.22 -24.71 -9.17
N LEU A 118 9.59 -25.93 -8.75
CA LEU A 118 8.94 -27.14 -9.24
C LEU A 118 7.45 -27.17 -8.86
N ALA A 119 7.07 -26.66 -7.69
CA ALA A 119 5.66 -26.53 -7.29
C ALA A 119 4.89 -25.57 -8.21
N LEU A 120 5.45 -24.41 -8.57
CA LEU A 120 4.86 -23.50 -9.57
C LEU A 120 4.69 -24.14 -10.94
N GLU A 121 5.67 -24.95 -11.36
CA GLU A 121 5.65 -25.68 -12.63
C GLU A 121 4.76 -26.94 -12.61
N LYS A 122 4.14 -27.27 -11.46
CA LYS A 122 3.37 -28.51 -11.23
C LYS A 122 4.20 -29.79 -11.43
N ARG A 123 5.49 -29.69 -11.12
CA ARG A 123 6.52 -30.73 -11.24
C ARG A 123 7.10 -31.14 -9.88
N GLN A 124 6.36 -30.90 -8.80
CA GLN A 124 6.80 -31.18 -7.42
C GLN A 124 7.24 -32.63 -7.16
N ALA A 125 6.77 -33.60 -7.97
CA ALA A 125 7.23 -34.98 -7.88
C ALA A 125 8.74 -35.15 -8.15
N GLU A 126 9.36 -34.18 -8.83
CA GLU A 126 10.78 -34.16 -9.17
C GLU A 126 11.67 -33.54 -8.08
N TRP A 127 11.13 -33.21 -6.90
CA TRP A 127 11.85 -32.49 -5.84
C TRP A 127 13.21 -33.10 -5.45
N ILE A 128 13.38 -34.42 -5.55
CA ILE A 128 14.65 -35.11 -5.26
C ILE A 128 15.79 -34.59 -6.17
N ASN A 129 15.47 -34.17 -7.40
CA ASN A 129 16.44 -33.62 -8.35
C ASN A 129 17.04 -32.29 -7.85
N CYS A 130 16.36 -31.58 -6.95
CA CYS A 130 16.88 -30.33 -6.37
C CYS A 130 18.16 -30.54 -5.57
N PHE A 131 18.41 -31.71 -4.97
CA PHE A 131 19.70 -31.99 -4.32
C PHE A 131 20.85 -31.95 -5.33
N GLU A 132 20.67 -32.58 -6.49
CA GLU A 132 21.68 -32.59 -7.54
C GLU A 132 21.87 -31.19 -8.15
N LEU A 133 20.76 -30.52 -8.48
CA LEU A 133 20.79 -29.17 -9.07
C LEU A 133 21.46 -28.13 -8.17
N THR A 134 21.34 -28.28 -6.85
CA THR A 134 21.95 -27.39 -5.84
C THR A 134 23.28 -27.90 -5.31
N LYS A 135 23.74 -29.07 -5.76
CA LYS A 135 24.96 -29.75 -5.29
C LYS A 135 24.96 -30.04 -3.79
N LEU A 136 23.78 -30.24 -3.21
CA LEU A 136 23.61 -30.64 -1.81
C LEU A 136 23.49 -32.16 -1.70
N GLY A 137 23.98 -32.71 -0.59
CA GLY A 137 23.80 -34.12 -0.25
C GLY A 137 22.35 -34.43 0.15
N ARG A 138 21.95 -35.70 -0.02
CA ARG A 138 20.58 -36.18 0.28
C ARG A 138 20.32 -36.46 1.77
N VAL A 139 21.20 -36.00 2.67
CA VAL A 139 21.10 -36.19 4.12
C VAL A 139 19.75 -35.74 4.73
N PRO A 140 19.06 -34.68 4.23
CA PRO A 140 17.73 -34.34 4.73
C PRO A 140 16.68 -35.46 4.58
N ILE A 141 16.87 -36.40 3.64
CA ILE A 141 16.00 -37.58 3.51
C ILE A 141 16.15 -38.52 4.71
N ASP A 142 17.36 -38.64 5.27
CA ASP A 142 17.59 -39.46 6.46
C ASP A 142 16.98 -38.80 7.70
N CYS A 143 17.04 -37.47 7.80
CA CYS A 143 16.32 -36.69 8.82
C CYS A 143 14.80 -36.90 8.75
N TYR A 144 14.24 -36.99 7.54
CA TYR A 144 12.83 -37.33 7.36
C TYR A 144 12.54 -38.76 7.84
N ARG A 145 13.34 -39.73 7.40
CA ARG A 145 13.13 -41.17 7.68
C ARG A 145 13.33 -41.57 9.14
N ASN A 146 14.27 -40.94 9.83
CA ASN A 146 14.59 -41.27 11.23
C ASN A 146 13.65 -40.59 12.25
N GLY A 147 12.67 -39.81 11.78
CA GLY A 147 11.69 -39.13 12.63
C GLY A 147 12.15 -37.77 13.18
N LEU A 148 13.40 -37.36 12.94
CA LEU A 148 13.88 -36.03 13.34
C LEU A 148 13.08 -34.91 12.66
N GLY A 149 12.73 -35.10 11.38
CA GLY A 149 11.89 -34.17 10.63
C GLY A 149 10.55 -33.90 11.31
N LYS A 150 9.92 -34.93 11.87
CA LYS A 150 8.66 -34.79 12.62
C LYS A 150 8.82 -33.89 13.85
N LEU A 151 9.94 -34.00 14.56
CA LEU A 151 10.24 -33.13 15.72
C LEU A 151 10.46 -31.68 15.30
N LEU A 152 11.11 -31.45 14.15
CA LEU A 152 11.31 -30.12 13.59
C LEU A 152 9.98 -29.47 13.18
N GLU A 153 9.10 -30.21 12.50
CA GLU A 153 7.76 -29.71 12.17
C GLU A 153 6.92 -29.43 13.41
N GLN A 154 6.97 -30.27 14.46
CA GLN A 154 6.27 -29.99 15.72
C GLN A 154 6.74 -28.67 16.37
N LYS A 155 8.04 -28.38 16.28
CA LYS A 155 8.61 -27.12 16.74
C LYS A 155 8.07 -25.95 15.90
N TYR A 156 8.03 -26.06 14.57
CA TYR A 156 7.48 -25.03 13.70
C TYR A 156 5.98 -24.83 13.87
N ALA A 157 5.22 -25.90 14.12
CA ALA A 157 3.81 -25.82 14.47
C ALA A 157 3.60 -25.02 15.75
N THR A 158 4.39 -25.31 16.78
CA THR A 158 4.34 -24.61 18.08
C THR A 158 4.69 -23.13 17.90
N GLU A 159 5.74 -22.83 17.14
CA GLU A 159 6.16 -21.46 16.84
C GLU A 159 5.07 -20.69 16.07
N THR A 160 4.50 -21.31 15.03
CA THR A 160 3.48 -20.70 14.18
C THR A 160 2.17 -20.45 14.94
N ALA A 161 1.78 -21.36 15.85
CA ALA A 161 0.61 -21.20 16.70
C ALA A 161 0.75 -20.06 17.74
N GLN A 162 2.00 -19.66 18.05
CA GLN A 162 2.30 -18.58 19.00
C GLN A 162 2.38 -17.20 18.35
N LEU A 163 2.20 -17.11 17.02
CA LEU A 163 2.19 -15.83 16.30
C LEU A 163 1.16 -14.87 16.90
N LYS A 164 1.58 -13.62 17.09
CA LYS A 164 0.74 -12.53 17.60
C LYS A 164 0.84 -11.32 16.66
N PRO A 165 -0.23 -10.96 15.93
CA PRO A 165 -1.49 -11.72 15.83
C PRO A 165 -1.27 -13.10 15.15
N PRO A 166 -2.19 -14.07 15.35
CA PRO A 166 -2.16 -15.31 14.59
C PRO A 166 -2.15 -15.02 13.09
N HIS A 167 -1.35 -15.77 12.34
CA HIS A 167 -1.33 -15.65 10.88
C HIS A 167 -2.73 -15.92 10.32
N ARG A 168 -3.11 -15.21 9.25
CA ARG A 168 -4.43 -15.33 8.62
C ARG A 168 -4.39 -15.96 7.23
N PHE A 169 -3.20 -15.99 6.63
CA PHE A 169 -2.87 -16.53 5.33
C PHE A 169 -1.36 -16.77 5.29
N VAL A 170 -0.91 -17.49 4.26
CA VAL A 170 0.51 -17.71 3.97
C VAL A 170 0.79 -17.38 2.49
N PRO A 171 1.99 -16.87 2.14
CA PRO A 171 3.12 -16.63 3.02
C PRO A 171 2.83 -15.46 3.97
N TRP A 172 3.19 -15.64 5.24
CA TRP A 172 3.01 -14.62 6.25
C TRP A 172 4.28 -13.74 6.29
N ASP A 173 4.50 -12.96 5.23
CA ASP A 173 5.51 -11.89 5.21
C ASP A 173 5.36 -10.91 4.02
N PHE A 174 5.94 -9.71 4.16
CA PHE A 174 5.67 -8.50 3.38
C PHE A 174 6.11 -8.54 1.91
N MET A 175 5.20 -8.14 1.01
CA MET A 175 5.57 -7.58 -0.29
C MET A 175 6.31 -6.24 -0.07
N ASN A 176 7.56 -6.13 -0.57
CA ASN A 176 8.52 -5.03 -0.35
C ASN A 176 9.46 -5.16 0.89
N PHE A 177 9.83 -6.39 1.26
CA PHE A 177 10.77 -6.70 2.35
C PHE A 177 12.10 -5.91 2.27
N ALA A 178 12.62 -5.63 1.06
CA ALA A 178 13.88 -4.89 0.90
C ALA A 178 13.82 -3.49 1.52
N ASN A 179 12.74 -2.74 1.27
CA ASN A 179 12.54 -1.42 1.87
C ASN A 179 12.40 -1.51 3.40
N HIS A 180 11.70 -2.53 3.89
CA HIS A 180 11.53 -2.75 5.32
C HIS A 180 12.87 -3.06 6.01
N VAL A 181 13.64 -4.00 5.47
CA VAL A 181 14.98 -4.36 5.94
C VAL A 181 15.88 -3.14 5.96
N CYS A 182 15.94 -2.39 4.85
CA CYS A 182 16.80 -1.21 4.76
C CYS A 182 16.42 -0.10 5.74
N LYS A 183 15.13 0.04 6.09
CA LYS A 183 14.65 0.99 7.11
C LYS A 183 14.90 0.50 8.54
N ALA A 184 14.78 -0.80 8.78
CA ALA A 184 14.95 -1.40 10.10
C ALA A 184 16.43 -1.56 10.47
N TYR A 185 17.32 -1.67 9.48
CA TYR A 185 18.75 -1.84 9.70
C TYR A 185 19.38 -0.56 10.26
N LYS A 186 20.00 -0.68 11.44
CA LYS A 186 20.64 0.43 12.15
C LYS A 186 22.16 0.46 11.99
N GLY A 187 22.70 -0.40 11.14
CA GLY A 187 24.14 -0.51 10.95
C GLY A 187 24.74 0.50 10.00
N THR A 188 26.04 0.69 10.15
CA THR A 188 26.80 1.68 9.39
C THR A 188 27.13 1.22 7.96
N ARG A 189 27.17 -0.10 7.72
CA ARG A 189 27.47 -0.68 6.41
C ARG A 189 26.20 -0.97 5.62
N VAL A 190 25.72 0.03 4.88
CA VAL A 190 24.49 -0.07 4.10
C VAL A 190 24.73 -0.77 2.74
N PRO A 191 24.05 -1.90 2.45
CA PRO A 191 24.19 -2.61 1.18
C PRO A 191 23.79 -1.77 -0.04
N GLU A 192 24.28 -2.18 -1.22
CA GLU A 192 23.90 -1.53 -2.48
C GLU A 192 22.39 -1.60 -2.71
N ALA A 193 21.75 -2.72 -2.36
CA ALA A 193 20.30 -2.87 -2.43
C ALA A 193 19.57 -1.68 -1.80
N CYS A 194 19.97 -1.28 -0.59
CA CYS A 194 19.40 -0.16 0.14
C CYS A 194 19.73 1.22 -0.44
N ARG A 195 20.89 1.36 -1.11
CA ARG A 195 21.28 2.60 -1.79
C ARG A 195 20.57 2.79 -3.14
N SER A 196 20.24 1.68 -3.81
CA SER A 196 19.54 1.66 -5.09
C SER A 196 18.02 1.77 -4.97
N LEU A 197 17.47 1.67 -3.77
CA LEU A 197 16.07 2.01 -3.51
C LEU A 197 15.88 3.51 -3.81
N PRO A 198 14.77 3.91 -4.46
CA PRO A 198 14.51 5.31 -4.79
C PRO A 198 14.40 6.15 -3.52
N ASN A 199 15.53 6.72 -3.10
CA ASN A 199 15.60 7.83 -2.16
C ASN A 199 15.50 9.12 -3.00
N ASN A 200 14.38 9.84 -2.86
CA ASN A 200 14.11 11.22 -3.29
C ASN A 200 15.24 11.89 -4.10
N ILE A 201 15.17 11.83 -5.44
CA ILE A 201 16.00 12.70 -6.30
C ILE A 201 15.36 14.10 -6.34
N PRO A 202 16.12 15.18 -6.08
CA PRO A 202 15.65 16.55 -6.30
C PRO A 202 15.62 16.81 -7.80
N VAL A 203 14.45 17.08 -8.38
CA VAL A 203 14.35 17.56 -9.76
C VAL A 203 13.95 19.02 -9.73
N ASN A 204 14.93 19.81 -10.21
CA ASN A 204 14.90 21.23 -10.42
C ASN A 204 13.75 21.69 -11.33
N ALA A 205 13.40 22.96 -11.13
CA ALA A 205 12.42 23.71 -11.90
C ALA A 205 12.91 23.92 -13.34
N GLU A 206 12.14 23.45 -14.33
CA GLU A 206 12.25 23.97 -15.70
C GLU A 206 10.97 23.83 -16.58
N THR A 207 9.84 23.34 -16.07
CA THR A 207 8.63 23.14 -16.89
C THR A 207 7.46 24.10 -16.64
N THR A 208 7.69 25.23 -15.94
CA THR A 208 6.63 26.19 -15.56
C THR A 208 6.07 27.04 -16.70
N SER A 209 6.73 27.10 -17.87
CA SER A 209 6.32 27.95 -18.99
C SER A 209 5.17 27.36 -19.82
N SER A 210 5.20 26.05 -20.11
CA SER A 210 4.22 25.42 -21.02
C SER A 210 2.83 25.22 -20.41
N VAL A 211 2.72 25.16 -19.08
CA VAL A 211 1.45 24.87 -18.37
C VAL A 211 0.57 26.11 -18.24
N CYS A 212 1.16 27.31 -18.21
CA CYS A 212 0.42 28.59 -18.13
C CYS A 212 -0.36 28.89 -19.42
N TYR A 213 0.18 28.53 -20.58
CA TYR A 213 -0.43 28.85 -21.88
C TYR A 213 -1.70 28.05 -22.18
N THR A 214 -1.81 26.81 -21.69
CA THR A 214 -2.97 25.93 -21.87
C THR A 214 -4.08 26.20 -20.87
N ALA A 215 -3.76 26.55 -19.63
CA ALA A 215 -4.74 26.86 -18.59
C ALA A 215 -5.54 28.15 -18.88
N LEU A 216 -4.90 29.16 -19.51
CA LEU A 216 -5.54 30.44 -19.83
C LEU A 216 -6.59 30.31 -20.96
N LYS A 217 -6.38 29.40 -21.91
CA LYS A 217 -7.33 29.16 -23.02
C LYS A 217 -8.62 28.47 -22.58
N ILE A 218 -8.53 27.59 -21.58
CA ILE A 218 -9.70 26.87 -21.06
C ILE A 218 -10.59 27.79 -20.21
N PHE A 219 -10.00 28.74 -19.47
CA PHE A 219 -10.74 29.68 -18.64
C PHE A 219 -11.61 30.66 -19.45
N PHE A 220 -11.12 31.15 -20.59
CA PHE A 220 -11.91 32.00 -21.48
C PHE A 220 -13.01 31.23 -22.23
N ALA A 221 -12.83 29.94 -22.50
CA ALA A 221 -13.84 29.10 -23.12
C ALA A 221 -15.04 28.82 -22.20
N CYS A 222 -14.81 28.67 -20.88
CA CYS A 222 -15.89 28.42 -19.91
C CYS A 222 -16.73 29.67 -19.59
N LEU A 223 -16.17 30.88 -19.73
CA LEU A 223 -16.92 32.13 -19.54
C LEU A 223 -17.95 32.41 -20.64
N LEU A 224 -17.77 31.82 -21.83
CA LEU A 224 -18.68 32.03 -22.97
C LEU A 224 -19.90 31.08 -23.00
N PHE A 225 -19.90 30.00 -22.22
CA PHE A 225 -20.99 29.00 -22.22
C PHE A 225 -21.99 29.12 -21.05
N SER A 226 -21.89 30.16 -20.22
CA SER A 226 -22.75 30.33 -19.04
C SER A 226 -23.96 31.25 -19.28
N PHE A 227 -24.61 31.16 -20.43
CA PHE A 227 -25.89 31.84 -20.69
C PHE A 227 -26.83 31.00 -21.56
N THR A 228 -27.38 29.91 -21.01
CA THR A 228 -28.75 29.43 -21.31
C THR A 228 -29.18 28.45 -20.21
N SER A 229 -30.10 28.86 -19.34
CA SER A 229 -30.88 27.95 -18.49
C SER A 229 -32.19 27.59 -19.18
N PRO A 230 -32.79 26.43 -18.88
CA PRO A 230 -34.14 26.50 -18.32
C PRO A 230 -34.34 25.64 -17.06
N SER A 231 -35.41 26.01 -16.37
CA SER A 231 -35.74 25.77 -14.96
C SER A 231 -36.59 24.52 -14.68
N HIS A 232 -36.58 24.11 -13.40
CA HIS A 232 -37.55 23.27 -12.65
C HIS A 232 -37.62 21.78 -13.06
N VAL A 233 -37.72 20.79 -12.14
CA VAL A 233 -38.79 20.54 -11.17
C VAL A 233 -38.25 19.72 -9.97
N ALA A 234 -38.70 20.07 -8.77
CA ALA A 234 -38.55 19.26 -7.56
C ALA A 234 -39.68 18.21 -7.49
N ALA A 235 -39.33 16.94 -7.34
CA ALA A 235 -40.27 15.88 -6.99
C ALA A 235 -39.83 15.22 -5.68
N SER A 236 -40.69 15.32 -4.66
CA SER A 236 -40.56 14.60 -3.40
C SER A 236 -40.97 13.15 -3.58
N TYR A 237 -40.16 12.21 -3.11
CA TYR A 237 -40.58 10.82 -2.91
C TYR A 237 -40.07 10.30 -1.57
N THR A 238 -41.00 9.66 -0.88
CA THR A 238 -40.95 9.11 0.47
C THR A 238 -39.94 7.97 0.59
N GLN A 239 -39.01 8.08 1.56
CA GLN A 239 -38.15 7.00 2.01
C GLN A 239 -39.00 5.90 2.67
N LEU A 240 -38.93 4.68 2.13
CA LEU A 240 -39.25 3.47 2.86
C LEU A 240 -37.96 3.00 3.53
N ASP A 241 -37.92 3.14 4.85
CA ASP A 241 -36.91 2.58 5.73
C ASP A 241 -36.88 1.04 5.61
N GLY A 242 -35.70 0.50 5.35
CA GLY A 242 -35.37 -0.92 5.41
C GLY A 242 -33.93 -1.05 5.89
N SER A 243 -33.78 -1.44 7.15
CA SER A 243 -32.59 -1.27 7.99
C SER A 243 -31.28 -1.85 7.44
N GLU A 244 -30.27 -0.98 7.51
CA GLU A 244 -28.83 -1.16 7.42
C GLU A 244 -28.26 -2.13 8.48
N ALA A 245 -27.19 -2.83 8.12
CA ALA A 245 -26.16 -3.29 9.06
C ALA A 245 -24.79 -3.33 8.37
N SER A 246 -24.31 -2.14 7.98
CA SER A 246 -22.88 -1.86 7.93
C SER A 246 -22.40 -1.68 9.37
N LEU A 247 -21.21 -2.18 9.73
CA LEU A 247 -20.65 -1.94 11.06
C LEU A 247 -20.55 -0.41 11.27
N PRO A 248 -21.10 0.15 12.36
CA PRO A 248 -21.03 1.58 12.60
C PRO A 248 -19.57 2.01 12.65
N ALA A 249 -19.21 2.99 11.82
CA ALA A 249 -17.89 3.59 11.80
C ALA A 249 -17.48 3.98 13.23
N LYS A 250 -16.38 3.42 13.73
CA LYS A 250 -15.84 3.82 15.03
C LYS A 250 -15.53 5.32 14.98
N PRO A 251 -16.02 6.15 15.91
CA PRO A 251 -15.74 7.58 15.92
C PRO A 251 -14.22 7.82 15.92
N GLY A 252 -13.71 8.45 14.85
CA GLY A 252 -12.29 8.77 14.68
C GLY A 252 -11.53 7.97 13.63
N ASN A 253 -12.10 6.87 13.08
CA ASN A 253 -11.50 6.14 11.97
C ASN A 253 -11.58 6.93 10.65
N VAL A 254 -10.61 6.67 9.77
CA VAL A 254 -10.51 7.27 8.44
C VAL A 254 -11.23 6.40 7.42
N ASN A 255 -12.12 6.97 6.64
CA ASN A 255 -12.75 6.26 5.54
C ASN A 255 -11.78 6.24 4.34
N LEU A 256 -11.38 5.05 3.90
CA LEU A 256 -10.59 4.85 2.69
C LEU A 256 -11.46 4.11 1.67
N SER A 257 -11.87 4.81 0.62
CA SER A 257 -12.64 4.20 -0.49
C SER A 257 -11.75 4.04 -1.72
N VAL A 258 -11.78 2.87 -2.34
CA VAL A 258 -11.04 2.54 -3.57
C VAL A 258 -12.04 2.11 -4.63
N TYR A 259 -12.14 2.89 -5.69
CA TYR A 259 -12.91 2.56 -6.89
C TYR A 259 -11.94 2.02 -7.93
N TYR A 260 -12.23 0.84 -8.46
CA TYR A 260 -11.32 0.10 -9.34
C TYR A 260 -12.12 -0.75 -10.31
N GLU A 261 -11.43 -1.31 -11.30
CA GLU A 261 -11.94 -2.33 -12.20
C GLU A 261 -10.99 -3.52 -12.18
N THR A 262 -11.56 -4.72 -12.21
CA THR A 262 -10.79 -5.96 -12.36
C THR A 262 -10.14 -6.02 -13.75
N LEU A 263 -9.10 -6.84 -13.90
CA LEU A 263 -8.32 -6.98 -15.15
C LEU A 263 -7.59 -5.73 -15.65
N SER A 264 -7.68 -4.59 -14.94
CA SER A 264 -6.83 -3.42 -15.19
C SER A 264 -5.49 -3.61 -14.49
N PRO A 265 -4.36 -3.66 -15.22
CA PRO A 265 -3.04 -3.86 -14.60
C PRO A 265 -2.72 -2.84 -13.50
N THR A 266 -3.14 -1.60 -13.64
CA THR A 266 -2.90 -0.55 -12.63
C THR A 266 -3.73 -0.81 -11.36
N CYS A 267 -5.00 -1.19 -11.50
CA CYS A 267 -5.88 -1.53 -10.38
C CYS A 267 -5.40 -2.80 -9.67
N SER A 268 -5.14 -3.87 -10.41
CA SER A 268 -4.66 -5.14 -9.86
C SER A 268 -3.33 -4.94 -9.11
N ASN A 269 -2.37 -4.22 -9.71
CA ASN A 269 -1.12 -3.91 -9.04
C ASN A 269 -1.32 -3.07 -7.78
N PHE A 270 -2.21 -2.07 -7.80
CA PHE A 270 -2.48 -1.28 -6.60
C PHE A 270 -3.09 -2.13 -5.48
N ILE A 271 -4.08 -2.97 -5.80
CA ILE A 271 -4.73 -3.84 -4.82
C ILE A 271 -3.73 -4.81 -4.21
N VAL A 272 -2.92 -5.45 -5.05
CA VAL A 272 -1.97 -6.49 -4.64
C VAL A 272 -0.74 -5.89 -3.95
N LYS A 273 -0.14 -4.81 -4.48
CA LYS A 273 1.16 -4.30 -4.00
C LYS A 273 1.07 -3.13 -3.04
N ASN A 274 0.07 -2.26 -3.18
CA ASN A 274 -0.01 -1.03 -2.38
C ASN A 274 -1.04 -1.17 -1.26
N LEU A 275 -2.25 -1.62 -1.58
CA LEU A 275 -3.37 -1.66 -0.65
C LEU A 275 -3.20 -2.72 0.44
N GLU A 276 -2.45 -3.80 0.16
CA GLU A 276 -2.09 -4.83 1.14
C GLU A 276 -1.40 -4.23 2.37
N GLY A 277 -0.65 -3.14 2.16
CA GLY A 277 0.00 -2.38 3.22
C GLY A 277 -0.94 -1.85 4.32
N VAL A 278 -2.25 -1.79 4.06
CA VAL A 278 -3.28 -1.48 5.08
C VAL A 278 -3.29 -2.54 6.19
N PHE A 279 -3.14 -3.81 5.84
CA PHE A 279 -3.23 -4.94 6.78
C PHE A 279 -1.92 -5.19 7.50
N ASN A 280 -0.80 -4.83 6.88
CA ASN A 280 0.53 -5.24 7.32
C ASN A 280 1.15 -4.32 8.40
N ASN A 281 0.51 -3.22 8.81
CA ASN A 281 1.07 -2.26 9.79
C ASN A 281 0.04 -1.68 10.80
N ASP A 282 -0.98 -2.46 11.18
CA ASP A 282 -2.13 -2.01 12.00
C ASP A 282 -2.90 -0.81 11.43
N LEU A 283 -2.63 -0.39 10.19
CA LEU A 283 -3.32 0.73 9.57
C LEU A 283 -4.82 0.41 9.38
N ILE A 284 -5.16 -0.86 9.17
CA ILE A 284 -6.54 -1.36 9.15
C ILE A 284 -7.31 -1.07 10.45
N SER A 285 -6.63 -0.92 11.60
CA SER A 285 -7.29 -0.61 12.88
C SER A 285 -7.90 0.79 12.91
N ILE A 286 -7.37 1.70 12.09
CA ILE A 286 -7.81 3.10 11.98
C ILE A 286 -8.51 3.42 10.66
N ILE A 287 -8.59 2.46 9.74
CA ILE A 287 -9.20 2.62 8.43
C ILE A 287 -10.52 1.86 8.37
N ASN A 288 -11.57 2.53 7.88
CA ASN A 288 -12.75 1.88 7.35
C ASN A 288 -12.54 1.71 5.84
N LEU A 289 -12.10 0.51 5.43
CA LEU A 289 -11.80 0.20 4.04
C LEU A 289 -13.09 -0.09 3.28
N ARG A 290 -13.25 0.55 2.12
CA ARG A 290 -14.37 0.33 1.22
C ARG A 290 -13.85 0.12 -0.20
N LEU A 291 -14.25 -0.99 -0.80
CA LEU A 291 -13.87 -1.39 -2.15
C LEU A 291 -15.10 -1.30 -3.05
N VAL A 292 -14.92 -0.74 -4.25
CA VAL A 292 -15.99 -0.50 -5.22
C VAL A 292 -15.53 -0.99 -6.61
N PRO A 293 -15.72 -2.28 -6.93
CA PRO A 293 -15.45 -2.80 -8.26
C PRO A 293 -16.50 -2.30 -9.26
N TRP A 294 -16.09 -1.44 -10.18
CA TRP A 294 -16.88 -0.97 -11.33
C TRP A 294 -15.97 -0.29 -12.37
N GLY A 295 -15.19 0.69 -11.92
CA GLY A 295 -14.26 1.48 -12.74
C GLY A 295 -14.91 2.23 -13.89
N ASP A 296 -14.44 2.00 -15.11
CA ASP A 296 -14.91 2.66 -16.35
C ASP A 296 -16.03 1.88 -17.06
N GLY A 297 -16.68 0.94 -16.35
CA GLY A 297 -17.82 0.19 -16.87
C GLY A 297 -18.96 1.11 -17.35
N ASN A 298 -19.66 0.66 -18.39
CA ASN A 298 -20.84 1.31 -18.93
C ASN A 298 -22.04 0.36 -18.92
N ILE A 299 -23.25 0.90 -18.86
CA ILE A 299 -24.49 0.13 -18.92
C ILE A 299 -25.16 0.39 -20.27
N SER A 300 -25.35 -0.67 -21.05
CA SER A 300 -26.04 -0.60 -22.33
C SER A 300 -27.48 -0.13 -22.15
N LYS A 301 -27.87 0.91 -22.90
CA LYS A 301 -29.24 1.47 -22.85
C LYS A 301 -30.31 0.57 -23.46
N SER A 302 -29.93 -0.43 -24.27
CA SER A 302 -30.89 -1.28 -24.99
C SER A 302 -31.31 -2.52 -24.21
N ASN A 303 -30.39 -3.10 -23.43
CA ASN A 303 -30.60 -4.37 -22.74
C ASN A 303 -30.06 -4.39 -21.30
N ASN A 304 -29.62 -3.25 -20.76
CA ASN A 304 -29.00 -3.12 -19.44
C ASN A 304 -27.76 -4.01 -19.22
N ALA A 305 -27.13 -4.49 -20.30
CA ALA A 305 -25.91 -5.29 -20.19
C ALA A 305 -24.74 -4.41 -19.75
N PHE A 306 -23.91 -4.93 -18.86
CA PHE A 306 -22.64 -4.30 -18.50
C PHE A 306 -21.64 -4.43 -19.64
N ILE A 307 -21.00 -3.31 -19.97
CA ILE A 307 -19.94 -3.20 -20.97
C ILE A 307 -18.70 -2.73 -20.23
N CYS A 308 -17.76 -3.64 -20.06
CA CYS A 308 -16.51 -3.42 -19.34
C CYS A 308 -15.34 -3.28 -20.32
N LYS A 309 -14.28 -2.59 -19.89
CA LYS A 309 -13.19 -2.16 -20.77
C LYS A 309 -12.32 -3.32 -21.26
N HIS A 310 -12.06 -4.29 -20.40
CA HIS A 310 -11.28 -5.50 -20.69
C HIS A 310 -12.18 -6.70 -21.02
N GLY A 311 -13.43 -6.46 -21.41
CA GLY A 311 -14.35 -7.47 -21.91
C GLY A 311 -15.23 -8.12 -20.83
N PRO A 312 -15.93 -9.22 -21.17
CA PRO A 312 -16.95 -9.81 -20.31
C PRO A 312 -16.40 -10.43 -19.02
N ASP A 313 -15.15 -10.89 -19.03
CA ASP A 313 -14.49 -11.45 -17.84
C ASP A 313 -14.30 -10.37 -16.76
N GLU A 314 -14.01 -9.11 -17.12
CA GLU A 314 -13.96 -7.99 -16.16
C GLU A 314 -15.34 -7.76 -15.53
N CYS A 315 -16.40 -7.73 -16.33
CA CYS A 315 -17.76 -7.55 -15.80
C CYS A 315 -18.12 -8.68 -14.82
N LEU A 316 -17.79 -9.92 -15.18
CA LEU A 316 -18.00 -11.09 -14.33
C LEU A 316 -17.25 -10.94 -13.00
N LEU A 317 -15.97 -10.59 -13.05
CA LEU A 317 -15.14 -10.49 -11.85
C LEU A 317 -15.53 -9.28 -10.98
N ASN A 318 -15.89 -8.14 -11.58
CA ASN A 318 -16.44 -7.01 -10.83
C ASN A 318 -17.71 -7.43 -10.05
N GLU A 319 -18.58 -8.23 -10.66
CA GLU A 319 -19.80 -8.74 -10.02
C GLU A 319 -19.50 -9.74 -8.89
N VAL A 320 -18.56 -10.66 -9.14
CA VAL A 320 -18.10 -11.66 -8.17
C VAL A 320 -17.47 -10.99 -6.95
N GLU A 321 -16.63 -9.98 -7.15
CA GLU A 321 -16.00 -9.23 -6.07
C GLU A 321 -16.99 -8.38 -5.28
N ALA A 322 -17.96 -7.74 -5.95
CA ALA A 322 -19.08 -7.06 -5.29
C ALA A 322 -19.86 -8.03 -4.39
N CYS A 323 -20.14 -9.24 -4.89
CA CYS A 323 -20.76 -10.30 -4.10
C CYS A 323 -19.90 -10.71 -2.89
N ALA A 324 -18.59 -10.89 -3.07
CA ALA A 324 -17.68 -11.25 -1.99
C ALA A 324 -17.68 -10.20 -0.87
N ILE A 325 -17.62 -8.90 -1.23
CA ILE A 325 -17.72 -7.78 -0.28
C ILE A 325 -19.02 -7.85 0.53
N ASN A 326 -20.14 -8.09 -0.15
CA ASN A 326 -21.45 -8.11 0.47
C ASN A 326 -21.67 -9.32 1.41
N VAL A 327 -21.31 -10.54 0.97
CA VAL A 327 -21.68 -11.76 1.70
C VAL A 327 -20.66 -12.22 2.73
N LEU A 328 -19.36 -11.97 2.50
CA LEU A 328 -18.32 -12.40 3.44
C LEU A 328 -18.22 -11.47 4.65
N LYS A 329 -18.57 -10.18 4.49
CA LYS A 329 -18.65 -9.08 5.48
C LYS A 329 -17.37 -8.77 6.26
N ASN A 330 -16.52 -9.76 6.52
CA ASN A 330 -15.23 -9.61 7.17
C ASN A 330 -14.22 -9.08 6.16
N VAL A 331 -13.64 -7.92 6.47
CA VAL A 331 -12.67 -7.24 5.59
C VAL A 331 -11.49 -8.11 5.19
N ASN A 332 -10.98 -8.96 6.08
CA ASN A 332 -9.87 -9.85 5.74
C ASN A 332 -10.29 -10.95 4.76
N LYS A 333 -11.53 -11.43 4.87
CA LYS A 333 -12.04 -12.50 4.01
C LYS A 333 -12.32 -11.98 2.60
N TYR A 334 -13.10 -10.90 2.47
CA TYR A 334 -13.40 -10.38 1.13
C TYR A 334 -12.16 -9.75 0.48
N TYR A 335 -11.30 -9.07 1.24
CA TYR A 335 -10.07 -8.52 0.67
C TYR A 335 -9.11 -9.63 0.24
N GLY A 336 -8.93 -10.68 1.04
CA GLY A 336 -8.09 -11.82 0.65
C GLY A 336 -8.58 -12.48 -0.64
N PHE A 337 -9.90 -12.62 -0.79
CA PHE A 337 -10.50 -13.14 -2.03
C PHE A 337 -10.23 -12.23 -3.24
N ILE A 338 -10.45 -10.91 -3.10
CA ILE A 338 -10.17 -9.92 -4.14
C ILE A 338 -8.68 -9.91 -4.49
N TYR A 339 -7.80 -9.89 -3.49
CA TYR A 339 -6.35 -9.96 -3.68
C TYR A 339 -5.95 -11.18 -4.52
N CYS A 340 -6.52 -12.35 -4.23
CA CYS A 340 -6.28 -13.58 -4.96
C CYS A 340 -6.69 -13.46 -6.44
N ILE A 341 -7.87 -12.92 -6.72
CA ILE A 341 -8.38 -12.72 -8.09
C ILE A 341 -7.50 -11.72 -8.84
N GLU A 342 -7.17 -10.59 -8.22
CA GLU A 342 -6.34 -9.55 -8.81
C GLU A 342 -4.90 -10.01 -9.05
N PHE A 343 -4.37 -10.89 -8.20
CA PHE A 343 -3.10 -11.55 -8.44
C PHE A 343 -3.17 -12.46 -9.69
N LEU A 344 -4.21 -13.30 -9.79
CA LEU A 344 -4.42 -14.12 -10.99
C LEU A 344 -4.61 -13.27 -12.25
N ALA A 345 -5.22 -12.08 -12.14
CA ALA A 345 -5.32 -11.12 -13.24
C ALA A 345 -3.94 -10.61 -13.70
N ILE A 346 -3.03 -10.30 -12.76
CA ILE A 346 -1.64 -9.94 -13.08
C ILE A 346 -0.91 -11.07 -13.83
N GLU A 347 -1.16 -12.32 -13.47
CA GLU A 347 -0.57 -13.50 -14.12
C GLU A 347 -1.24 -13.88 -15.46
N GLY A 348 -2.33 -13.20 -15.85
CA GLY A 348 -3.14 -13.60 -17.02
C GLY A 348 -3.89 -14.92 -16.83
N ARG A 349 -4.12 -15.31 -15.57
CA ARG A 349 -4.79 -16.54 -15.13
C ARG A 349 -6.15 -16.28 -14.48
N HIS A 350 -6.76 -15.12 -14.72
CA HIS A 350 -8.01 -14.69 -14.10
C HIS A 350 -9.18 -15.66 -14.28
N LYS A 351 -9.14 -16.54 -15.29
CA LYS A 351 -10.13 -17.61 -15.48
C LYS A 351 -10.11 -18.65 -14.35
N ASP A 352 -8.99 -18.77 -13.64
CA ASP A 352 -8.83 -19.67 -12.49
C ASP A 352 -9.39 -19.06 -11.18
N TRP A 353 -10.09 -17.92 -11.22
CA TRP A 353 -10.54 -17.18 -10.02
C TRP A 353 -11.27 -18.02 -8.97
N GLN A 354 -11.99 -19.08 -9.37
CA GLN A 354 -12.70 -19.96 -8.43
C GLN A 354 -11.74 -20.73 -7.51
N THR A 355 -10.49 -20.95 -7.94
CA THR A 355 -9.45 -21.57 -7.11
C THR A 355 -9.19 -20.77 -5.83
N CYS A 356 -9.42 -19.45 -5.85
CA CYS A 356 -9.30 -18.58 -4.68
C CYS A 356 -10.13 -19.02 -3.47
N PHE A 357 -11.26 -19.69 -3.68
CA PHE A 357 -12.04 -20.23 -2.56
C PHE A 357 -11.28 -21.32 -1.82
N ASN A 358 -10.71 -22.26 -2.57
CA ASN A 358 -9.99 -23.39 -2.00
C ASN A 358 -8.67 -22.92 -1.37
N THR A 359 -7.92 -22.09 -2.09
CA THR A 359 -6.61 -21.59 -1.62
C THR A 359 -6.73 -20.79 -0.32
N LEU A 360 -7.85 -20.09 -0.10
CA LEU A 360 -8.07 -19.28 1.09
C LEU A 360 -8.96 -19.95 2.15
N GLY A 361 -9.42 -21.19 1.90
CA GLY A 361 -10.41 -21.85 2.76
C GLY A 361 -11.72 -21.07 2.92
N LEU A 362 -12.14 -20.32 1.90
CA LEU A 362 -13.33 -19.48 1.91
C LEU A 362 -14.58 -20.25 1.45
N PRO A 363 -15.76 -19.98 2.03
CA PRO A 363 -16.98 -20.63 1.61
C PRO A 363 -17.41 -20.10 0.23
N ALA A 364 -17.30 -20.96 -0.80
CA ALA A 364 -17.70 -20.60 -2.16
C ALA A 364 -19.21 -20.34 -2.31
N LYS A 365 -20.03 -21.14 -1.62
CA LYS A 365 -21.48 -21.15 -1.81
C LYS A 365 -22.15 -19.77 -1.64
N PRO A 366 -21.92 -18.99 -0.56
CA PRO A 366 -22.54 -17.67 -0.42
C PRO A 366 -22.21 -16.68 -1.54
N VAL A 367 -20.97 -16.68 -2.03
CA VAL A 367 -20.53 -15.77 -3.11
C VAL A 367 -21.14 -16.21 -4.44
N LEU A 368 -21.09 -17.52 -4.74
CA LEU A 368 -21.67 -18.08 -5.96
C LEU A 368 -23.20 -17.95 -5.98
N ASP A 369 -23.88 -18.11 -4.85
CA ASP A 369 -25.33 -17.94 -4.75
C ASP A 369 -25.70 -16.45 -4.96
N CYS A 370 -24.92 -15.51 -4.43
CA CYS A 370 -25.08 -14.08 -4.70
C CYS A 370 -24.93 -13.75 -6.19
N TYR A 371 -23.91 -14.31 -6.85
CA TYR A 371 -23.67 -14.12 -8.27
C TYR A 371 -24.80 -14.72 -9.12
N LYS A 372 -25.13 -16.00 -8.90
CA LYS A 372 -26.15 -16.74 -9.68
C LYS A 372 -27.58 -16.24 -9.49
N SER A 373 -27.90 -15.66 -8.33
CA SER A 373 -29.23 -15.10 -8.06
C SER A 373 -29.48 -13.74 -8.71
N GLY A 374 -28.47 -13.13 -9.35
CA GLY A 374 -28.55 -11.77 -9.89
C GLY A 374 -28.47 -10.68 -8.81
N ASN A 375 -28.19 -11.07 -7.55
CA ASN A 375 -27.91 -10.08 -6.51
C ASN A 375 -26.58 -9.35 -6.78
N GLY A 376 -25.60 -10.03 -7.37
CA GLY A 376 -24.37 -9.42 -7.88
C GLY A 376 -24.68 -8.26 -8.83
N THR A 377 -25.58 -8.47 -9.80
CA THR A 377 -25.98 -7.45 -10.77
C THR A 377 -26.54 -6.20 -10.09
N LYS A 378 -27.35 -6.36 -9.02
CA LYS A 378 -27.88 -5.24 -8.24
C LYS A 378 -26.78 -4.49 -7.49
N LEU A 379 -25.84 -5.20 -6.89
CA LEU A 379 -24.68 -4.61 -6.21
C LEU A 379 -23.81 -3.83 -7.21
N LEU A 380 -23.60 -4.40 -8.39
CA LEU A 380 -22.78 -3.78 -9.42
C LEU A 380 -23.46 -2.52 -10.00
N LEU A 381 -24.79 -2.52 -10.17
CA LEU A 381 -25.56 -1.31 -10.49
C LEU A 381 -25.44 -0.23 -9.40
N GLN A 382 -25.42 -0.61 -8.13
CA GLN A 382 -25.20 0.32 -7.02
C GLN A 382 -23.79 0.92 -7.07
N HIS A 383 -22.77 0.11 -7.35
CA HIS A 383 -21.39 0.58 -7.54
C HIS A 383 -21.27 1.50 -8.77
N ALA A 384 -21.95 1.19 -9.87
CA ALA A 384 -22.02 2.04 -11.05
C ALA A 384 -22.64 3.40 -10.74
N TYR A 385 -23.80 3.39 -10.08
CA TYR A 385 -24.49 4.61 -9.65
C TYR A 385 -23.57 5.45 -8.77
N GLU A 386 -22.99 4.86 -7.74
CA GLU A 386 -22.10 5.56 -6.85
C GLU A 386 -20.87 6.14 -7.56
N THR A 387 -20.22 5.36 -8.43
CA THR A 387 -19.04 5.81 -9.19
C THR A 387 -19.39 6.99 -10.10
N SER A 388 -20.55 6.95 -10.76
CA SER A 388 -21.02 8.06 -11.61
C SER A 388 -21.36 9.35 -10.84
N HIS A 389 -21.55 9.27 -9.53
CA HIS A 389 -21.83 10.40 -8.64
C HIS A 389 -20.59 10.88 -7.87
N LEU A 390 -19.40 10.39 -8.21
CA LEU A 390 -18.15 10.89 -7.65
C LEU A 390 -17.95 12.37 -7.95
N ILE A 391 -17.59 13.14 -6.92
CA ILE A 391 -17.26 14.56 -7.04
C ILE A 391 -15.85 14.79 -6.52
N PRO A 392 -14.89 15.18 -7.37
CA PRO A 392 -15.01 15.25 -8.83
C PRO A 392 -15.12 13.84 -9.45
N PRO A 393 -15.61 13.72 -10.70
CA PRO A 393 -15.58 12.47 -11.43
C PRO A 393 -14.16 11.89 -11.47
N HIS A 394 -14.04 10.57 -11.44
CA HIS A 394 -12.74 9.92 -11.53
C HIS A 394 -12.11 10.22 -12.90
N THR A 395 -10.80 10.37 -12.90
CA THR A 395 -10.01 10.69 -14.11
C THR A 395 -8.95 9.64 -14.40
N ILE A 396 -8.64 8.81 -13.41
CA ILE A 396 -7.74 7.68 -13.46
C ILE A 396 -8.28 6.58 -12.54
N LEU A 397 -7.89 5.34 -12.80
CA LEU A 397 -8.09 4.22 -11.90
C LEU A 397 -6.74 3.63 -11.44
N PRO A 398 -6.63 3.17 -10.18
CA PRO A 398 -7.67 3.21 -9.15
C PRO A 398 -7.95 4.65 -8.67
N TRP A 399 -9.21 4.93 -8.36
CA TRP A 399 -9.62 6.21 -7.81
C TRP A 399 -9.76 6.08 -6.29
N VAL A 400 -8.88 6.76 -5.55
CA VAL A 400 -8.79 6.61 -4.09
C VAL A 400 -9.29 7.87 -3.39
N LEU A 401 -10.18 7.68 -2.42
CA LEU A 401 -10.71 8.72 -1.55
C LEU A 401 -10.27 8.49 -0.11
N VAL A 402 -9.81 9.56 0.56
CA VAL A 402 -9.56 9.59 2.00
C VAL A 402 -10.54 10.59 2.62
N ASN A 403 -11.45 10.11 3.48
CA ASN A 403 -12.58 10.88 4.01
C ASN A 403 -13.35 11.64 2.91
N ASN A 404 -13.74 10.92 1.85
CA ASN A 404 -14.44 11.43 0.66
C ASN A 404 -13.65 12.47 -0.16
N GLN A 405 -12.36 12.69 0.13
CA GLN A 405 -11.51 13.56 -0.66
C GLN A 405 -10.60 12.75 -1.59
N ALA A 406 -10.70 12.99 -2.89
CA ALA A 406 -9.88 12.32 -3.88
C ALA A 406 -8.41 12.74 -3.79
N ILE A 407 -7.52 11.75 -3.71
CA ILE A 407 -6.06 11.96 -3.70
C ILE A 407 -5.43 11.87 -5.10
N ARG A 408 -6.24 11.52 -6.12
CA ARG A 408 -5.89 11.55 -7.55
C ARG A 408 -4.62 10.76 -7.84
N ASN A 409 -3.67 11.34 -8.58
CA ASN A 409 -2.40 10.72 -8.97
C ASN A 409 -1.51 10.32 -7.78
N ASP A 410 -1.81 10.76 -6.56
CA ASP A 410 -1.07 10.40 -5.35
C ASP A 410 -1.66 9.16 -4.65
N TYR A 411 -2.45 8.35 -5.38
CA TYR A 411 -3.18 7.20 -4.84
C TYR A 411 -2.28 6.16 -4.16
N GLU A 412 -1.05 5.98 -4.64
CA GLU A 412 -0.06 5.07 -4.04
C GLU A 412 0.35 5.50 -2.62
N ASN A 413 0.24 6.80 -2.30
CA ASN A 413 0.59 7.37 -1.01
C ASN A 413 -0.59 7.43 -0.02
N PHE A 414 -1.69 6.71 -0.29
CA PHE A 414 -2.91 6.74 0.53
C PHE A 414 -2.65 6.55 2.03
N ALA A 415 -1.65 5.73 2.41
CA ALA A 415 -1.32 5.47 3.81
C ALA A 415 -0.89 6.76 4.54
N ALA A 416 -0.11 7.61 3.89
CA ALA A 416 0.30 8.90 4.44
C ALA A 416 -0.88 9.87 4.60
N TYR A 417 -1.81 9.85 3.64
CA TYR A 417 -3.06 10.62 3.74
C TYR A 417 -3.95 10.11 4.87
N ALA A 418 -4.09 8.79 5.01
CA ALA A 418 -4.87 8.19 6.09
C ALA A 418 -4.29 8.54 7.46
N CYS A 419 -2.98 8.40 7.64
CA CYS A 419 -2.31 8.79 8.87
C CYS A 419 -2.50 10.27 9.23
N ARG A 420 -2.45 11.17 8.23
CA ARG A 420 -2.69 12.60 8.43
C ARG A 420 -4.16 12.92 8.76
N ALA A 421 -5.09 12.15 8.19
CA ALA A 421 -6.52 12.35 8.38
C ALA A 421 -7.04 11.74 9.69
N TYR A 422 -6.28 10.81 10.30
CA TYR A 422 -6.65 10.16 11.54
C TYR A 422 -6.59 11.12 12.72
N LYS A 423 -7.66 11.14 13.52
CA LYS A 423 -7.82 12.04 14.68
C LYS A 423 -7.88 11.29 16.02
N GLY A 424 -7.70 9.97 16.00
CA GLY A 424 -7.71 9.18 17.23
C GLY A 424 -6.39 9.25 17.98
N ASN A 425 -6.44 8.93 19.27
CA ASN A 425 -5.31 9.08 20.19
C ASN A 425 -4.27 7.95 20.05
N VAL A 426 -4.68 6.78 19.55
CA VAL A 426 -3.80 5.61 19.40
C VAL A 426 -3.26 5.59 17.98
N VAL A 427 -2.08 6.18 17.77
CA VAL A 427 -1.46 6.30 16.46
C VAL A 427 -0.72 4.99 16.10
N PRO A 428 -1.11 4.28 15.02
CA PRO A 428 -0.42 3.07 14.58
C PRO A 428 1.03 3.34 14.18
N ASN A 429 1.88 2.30 14.25
CA ASN A 429 3.30 2.43 13.88
C ASN A 429 3.48 2.90 12.42
N ALA A 430 2.57 2.51 11.52
CA ALA A 430 2.52 3.01 10.14
C ALA A 430 2.56 4.54 10.03
N CYS A 431 1.98 5.24 11.02
CA CYS A 431 1.83 6.69 11.04
C CYS A 431 2.95 7.42 11.79
N LYS A 432 3.88 6.70 12.42
CA LYS A 432 5.01 7.27 13.17
C LYS A 432 6.23 7.56 12.30
N LEU A 433 6.22 7.09 11.05
CA LEU A 433 7.30 7.33 10.07
C LEU A 433 7.17 8.73 9.44
N PRO A 434 8.30 9.37 9.08
CA PRO A 434 8.26 10.62 8.32
C PRO A 434 7.56 10.38 6.99
N SER A 435 6.38 10.97 6.82
CA SER A 435 5.59 10.83 5.61
C SER A 435 6.34 11.46 4.42
N PRO A 436 6.28 10.87 3.21
CA PRO A 436 6.72 11.56 2.00
C PRO A 436 6.01 12.92 1.89
N ARG A 437 6.64 13.90 1.23
CA ARG A 437 6.03 15.22 1.01
C ARG A 437 4.80 15.04 0.13
N ILE A 438 3.64 14.83 0.77
CA ILE A 438 2.35 14.78 0.12
C ILE A 438 2.15 16.09 -0.64
N ASN A 439 1.93 16.00 -1.94
CA ASN A 439 1.59 17.16 -2.78
C ASN A 439 0.20 17.65 -2.39
N SER A 440 0.12 18.41 -1.31
CA SER A 440 -1.16 18.95 -0.86
C SER A 440 -1.75 19.85 -1.94
N ALA A 441 -3.06 19.76 -2.13
CA ALA A 441 -3.86 20.66 -2.95
C ALA A 441 -3.63 22.17 -2.64
N LYS A 442 -2.93 22.49 -1.53
CA LYS A 442 -2.45 23.85 -1.22
C LYS A 442 -1.57 24.45 -2.33
N LYS A 443 -0.87 23.64 -3.14
CA LYS A 443 0.04 24.17 -4.17
C LYS A 443 -0.70 24.74 -5.39
N TYR A 444 -1.89 24.23 -5.73
CA TYR A 444 -2.69 24.74 -6.85
C TYR A 444 -3.26 26.13 -6.56
N ALA A 445 -3.66 26.41 -5.31
CA ALA A 445 -4.08 27.75 -4.90
C ALA A 445 -2.91 28.75 -4.97
N SER A 446 -1.70 28.36 -4.57
CA SER A 446 -0.50 29.21 -4.66
C SER A 446 -0.02 29.45 -6.09
N VAL A 447 -0.14 28.48 -7.00
CA VAL A 447 0.21 28.66 -8.43
C VAL A 447 -0.81 29.55 -9.13
N ILE A 448 -2.11 29.42 -8.83
CA ILE A 448 -3.14 30.35 -9.30
C ILE A 448 -2.88 31.76 -8.75
N PHE A 449 -2.53 31.90 -7.46
CA PHE A 449 -2.14 33.18 -6.87
C PHE A 449 -0.87 33.77 -7.49
N LEU A 450 0.13 32.95 -7.82
CA LEU A 450 1.36 33.41 -8.49
C LEU A 450 1.09 33.83 -9.94
N CYS A 451 0.28 33.07 -10.67
CA CYS A 451 -0.13 33.41 -12.04
C CYS A 451 -0.99 34.68 -12.07
N LEU A 452 -1.90 34.86 -11.10
CA LEU A 452 -2.61 36.11 -10.90
C LEU A 452 -1.63 37.23 -10.56
N SER A 453 -0.68 37.03 -9.63
CA SER A 453 0.29 38.07 -9.25
C SER A 453 1.20 38.53 -10.39
N ILE A 454 1.55 37.63 -11.32
CA ILE A 454 2.38 37.95 -12.50
C ILE A 454 1.55 38.67 -13.57
N HIS A 455 0.28 38.31 -13.76
CA HIS A 455 -0.59 39.00 -14.71
C HIS A 455 -1.08 40.38 -14.21
N PHE A 456 -1.16 40.57 -12.88
CA PHE A 456 -1.64 41.80 -12.24
C PHE A 456 -0.61 42.93 -12.17
N LYS A 457 0.66 42.71 -12.53
CA LYS A 457 1.63 43.81 -12.69
C LYS A 457 1.37 44.69 -13.92
N ASN A 458 0.47 44.29 -14.83
CA ASN A 458 0.23 44.95 -16.12
C ASN A 458 -1.20 45.47 -16.35
N LEU A 459 -2.02 45.65 -15.30
CA LEU A 459 -3.40 46.15 -15.47
C LEU A 459 -3.58 47.51 -14.78
N GLU A 460 -3.90 48.53 -15.59
CA GLU A 460 -4.16 49.89 -15.17
C GLU A 460 -5.32 50.02 -14.17
N ARG A 461 -5.28 51.14 -13.42
CA ARG A 461 -6.12 51.55 -12.27
C ARG A 461 -7.65 51.41 -12.38
N LYS A 462 -8.21 50.98 -13.50
CA LYS A 462 -9.66 51.00 -13.76
C LYS A 462 -10.45 49.83 -13.16
N HIS A 463 -9.81 48.69 -12.83
CA HIS A 463 -10.51 47.48 -12.31
C HIS A 463 -10.38 47.25 -10.80
N TRP A 464 -9.73 48.14 -10.04
CA TRP A 464 -9.59 47.98 -8.58
C TRP A 464 -10.95 48.01 -7.87
N MET A 465 -11.90 48.80 -8.37
CA MET A 465 -13.25 48.91 -7.80
C MET A 465 -14.08 47.62 -7.98
N ASP A 466 -13.85 46.84 -9.03
CA ASP A 466 -14.59 45.59 -9.29
C ASP A 466 -14.10 44.45 -8.38
N LEU A 467 -12.81 44.45 -8.03
CA LEU A 467 -12.22 43.44 -7.14
C LEU A 467 -12.76 43.57 -5.70
N LEU A 468 -12.92 44.81 -5.21
CA LEU A 468 -13.51 45.10 -3.89
C LEU A 468 -14.98 44.66 -3.81
N ASN A 469 -15.72 44.79 -4.91
CA ASN A 469 -17.11 44.34 -5.00
C ASN A 469 -17.20 42.81 -5.07
N PHE A 470 -16.27 42.15 -5.77
CA PHE A 470 -16.18 40.69 -5.84
C PHE A 470 -15.86 40.07 -4.47
N VAL A 471 -14.88 40.59 -3.74
CA VAL A 471 -14.55 40.12 -2.39
C VAL A 471 -15.75 40.28 -1.46
N LYS A 472 -16.46 41.41 -1.50
CA LYS A 472 -17.69 41.60 -0.72
C LYS A 472 -18.78 40.59 -1.07
N TYR A 473 -18.98 40.28 -2.36
CA TYR A 473 -19.97 39.31 -2.81
C TYR A 473 -19.63 37.89 -2.32
N VAL A 474 -18.38 37.46 -2.48
CA VAL A 474 -17.89 36.15 -2.04
C VAL A 474 -17.96 36.01 -0.51
N CYS A 475 -17.55 37.04 0.23
CA CYS A 475 -17.63 37.05 1.69
C CYS A 475 -19.07 37.05 2.21
N LYS A 476 -20.03 37.65 1.48
CA LYS A 476 -21.47 37.60 1.81
C LYS A 476 -22.11 36.24 1.51
N ALA A 477 -21.60 35.51 0.52
CA ALA A 477 -22.08 34.18 0.15
C ALA A 477 -21.45 33.04 0.98
N TYR A 478 -20.37 33.30 1.71
CA TYR A 478 -19.65 32.31 2.50
C TYR A 478 -20.41 31.91 3.77
N LYS A 479 -20.77 30.63 3.88
CA LYS A 479 -21.47 30.04 5.06
C LYS A 479 -20.62 29.04 5.86
N GLY A 480 -19.30 29.01 5.64
CA GLY A 480 -18.41 28.12 6.37
C GLY A 480 -18.12 28.60 7.80
N SER A 481 -17.73 27.68 8.69
CA SER A 481 -17.43 27.99 10.09
C SER A 481 -16.12 28.76 10.31
N TYR A 482 -15.29 28.96 9.28
CA TYR A 482 -14.02 29.69 9.33
C TYR A 482 -14.05 30.91 8.41
N VAL A 483 -14.03 32.14 8.93
CA VAL A 483 -14.06 33.37 8.11
C VAL A 483 -12.68 33.61 7.48
N PRO A 484 -12.54 33.61 6.14
CA PRO A 484 -11.27 33.89 5.46
C PRO A 484 -10.73 35.29 5.81
N GLU A 485 -9.41 35.45 5.85
CA GLU A 485 -8.73 36.71 6.24
C GLU A 485 -9.18 37.91 5.40
N ALA A 486 -9.42 37.69 4.10
CA ALA A 486 -9.92 38.71 3.17
C ALA A 486 -11.36 39.19 3.46
N CYS A 487 -12.11 38.46 4.29
CA CYS A 487 -13.47 38.79 4.70
C CYS A 487 -13.55 39.44 6.09
N LYS A 488 -12.41 39.59 6.78
CA LYS A 488 -12.35 40.25 8.08
C LYS A 488 -12.30 41.77 7.90
N PRO A 489 -12.97 42.56 8.77
CA PRO A 489 -12.85 44.01 8.74
C PRO A 489 -11.39 44.44 8.93
N LEU A 490 -10.92 45.38 8.11
CA LEU A 490 -9.60 45.97 8.31
C LEU A 490 -9.56 46.74 9.64
N PRO A 491 -8.47 46.63 10.43
CA PRO A 491 -8.30 47.47 11.62
C PRO A 491 -8.22 48.95 11.22
N PRO A 492 -8.73 49.88 12.07
CA PRO A 492 -8.70 51.31 11.76
C PRO A 492 -7.26 51.78 11.60
N ALA A 493 -6.95 52.35 10.43
CA ALA A 493 -5.61 52.84 10.10
C ALA A 493 -5.22 54.00 11.02
N ALA A 494 -4.06 53.89 11.66
CA ALA A 494 -3.40 55.00 12.32
C ALA A 494 -3.09 56.08 11.27
N ARG A 495 -3.54 57.32 11.52
CA ARG A 495 -3.15 58.49 10.73
C ARG A 495 -1.65 58.69 10.85
N SER A 496 -0.91 58.59 9.75
CA SER A 496 0.36 59.30 9.59
C SER A 496 0.28 60.18 8.36
N ASN A 497 0.28 61.48 8.62
CA ASN A 497 0.50 62.53 7.63
C ASN A 497 1.84 62.29 6.92
N ASN A 498 1.86 62.38 5.60
CA ASN A 498 2.90 63.08 4.87
C ASN A 498 2.44 63.34 3.44
N ALA A 499 2.07 64.60 3.22
CA ALA A 499 2.15 65.24 1.92
C ALA A 499 3.62 65.34 1.49
N ASP A 500 3.83 65.61 0.21
CA ASP A 500 5.10 65.95 -0.45
C ASP A 500 6.01 64.79 -0.88
N LYS A 501 5.80 64.33 -2.12
CA LYS A 501 6.73 64.61 -3.24
C LYS A 501 6.25 63.91 -4.51
N ALA A 502 5.67 64.70 -5.41
CA ALA A 502 5.69 64.45 -6.84
C ALA A 502 6.92 65.16 -7.42
N ARG A 503 7.75 64.46 -8.20
CA ARG A 503 8.42 64.90 -9.44
C ARG A 503 9.61 64.00 -9.79
N ASP A 504 9.71 63.75 -11.10
CA ASP A 504 10.93 63.49 -11.89
C ASP A 504 11.59 62.10 -11.81
N LEU A 505 11.43 61.27 -12.85
CA LEU A 505 12.37 61.19 -13.99
C LEU A 505 12.07 59.99 -14.92
N ASP A 506 11.83 60.33 -16.18
CA ASP A 506 12.02 59.49 -17.36
C ASP A 506 13.53 59.25 -17.64
N ILE A 507 13.80 58.28 -18.54
CA ILE A 507 15.04 58.03 -19.32
C ILE A 507 16.17 57.24 -18.60
N ILE A 508 16.25 55.91 -18.79
CA ILE A 508 17.05 55.13 -19.77
C ILE A 508 16.60 53.66 -19.68
#